data_AF-A0A9D4Q0E1-F1
#
_entry.id   AF-A0A9D4Q0E1-F1
#
_cell.length_a   1.000
_cell.length_b   1.000
_cell.length_c   1.000
_cell.angle_alpha   90.00
_cell.angle_beta   90.00
_cell.angle_gamma   90.00
#
_symmetry.space_group_name_H-M   'P 1'
#
loop_
_entity.id
_entity.type
_entity.pdbx_description
1 polymer ?
#
loop_
_entity_poly.entity_id
_entity_poly.type
_entity_poly.pdbx_seq_one_letter_code
_entity_poly.pdbx_strand_id
1 'polypeptide(L)'
;MSLRVSGKKYSFLAEWNDASTYSVRSFILNFFTRDSTVEMSRRVFLRRTECVGCALRDLFAGNVVAVLSRHLRILGYADAQTAAFLAPKHERTVLVLRPANLRRLGDVWAAVEAAGATVCKSVMLQLTPHDVKLLSANPQEARHTAKSMLDLEGQAVSREG
;
A
#
# COMPACT_ATOMS: atom_id res chain seq x y z
N MET A 1 26.60 23.11 -23.00
CA MET A 1 25.14 22.85 -23.07
C MET A 1 24.92 21.38 -22.70
N SER A 2 24.63 21.08 -21.43
CA SER A 2 24.42 19.69 -20.98
C SER A 2 22.94 19.35 -21.17
N LEU A 3 22.65 18.41 -22.08
CA LEU A 3 21.32 17.83 -22.23
C LEU A 3 20.95 17.12 -20.93
N ARG A 4 20.08 17.76 -20.14
CA ARG A 4 19.45 17.13 -18.99
C ARG A 4 18.55 16.01 -19.52
N VAL A 5 19.04 14.77 -19.46
CA VAL A 5 18.19 13.60 -19.58
C VAL A 5 17.16 13.68 -18.45
N SER A 6 15.92 14.03 -18.82
CA SER A 6 14.81 14.24 -17.89
C SER A 6 14.39 12.90 -17.31
N GLY A 7 14.73 12.63 -16.05
CA GLY A 7 14.25 11.45 -15.33
C GLY A 7 12.74 11.57 -15.07
N LYS A 8 12.01 10.46 -15.13
CA LYS A 8 10.56 10.48 -14.83
C LYS A 8 10.35 10.78 -13.35
N LYS A 9 9.46 11.73 -13.07
CA LYS A 9 8.97 12.09 -11.74
C LYS A 9 7.55 11.55 -11.57
N TYR A 10 7.28 10.95 -10.42
CA TYR A 10 5.94 10.55 -10.00
C TYR A 10 5.56 11.26 -8.72
N SER A 11 4.34 11.80 -8.65
CA SER A 11 3.91 12.63 -7.51
C SER A 11 2.77 11.95 -6.77
N PHE A 12 2.88 11.88 -5.45
CA PHE A 12 1.93 11.21 -4.57
C PHE A 12 1.41 12.18 -3.52
N LEU A 13 0.11 12.07 -3.20
CA LEU A 13 -0.43 12.70 -2.01
C LEU A 13 -0.09 11.79 -0.83
N ALA A 14 0.58 12.33 0.16
CA ALA A 14 0.95 11.60 1.37
C ALA A 14 0.51 12.37 2.61
N GLU A 15 0.26 11.67 3.70
CA GLU A 15 0.07 12.27 5.02
C GLU A 15 1.06 11.71 6.02
N TRP A 16 1.38 12.54 7.00
CA TRP A 16 2.14 12.15 8.17
C TRP A 16 1.35 12.52 9.40
N ASN A 17 1.13 11.54 10.28
CA ASN A 17 0.60 11.77 11.61
C ASN A 17 1.78 12.10 12.54
N ASP A 18 1.87 13.35 12.95
CA ASP A 18 2.88 13.79 13.90
C ASP A 18 2.35 13.58 15.32
N ALA A 19 2.75 12.45 15.91
CA ALA A 19 2.35 12.06 17.27
C ALA A 19 2.73 13.10 18.34
N SER A 20 3.76 13.92 18.10
CA SER A 20 4.19 14.94 19.06
C SER A 20 3.26 16.15 19.11
N THR A 21 2.55 16.43 18.02
CA THR A 21 1.65 17.59 17.90
C THR A 21 0.18 17.18 17.75
N TYR A 22 -0.11 15.88 17.76
CA TYR A 22 -1.43 15.31 17.45
C TYR A 22 -2.03 15.89 16.15
N SER A 23 -1.18 16.20 15.17
CA SER A 23 -1.57 16.86 13.93
C SER A 23 -1.32 15.97 12.71
N VAL A 24 -2.28 15.97 11.79
CA VAL A 24 -2.14 15.31 10.49
C VAL A 24 -1.72 16.35 9.46
N ARG A 25 -0.60 16.10 8.79
CA ARG A 25 -0.07 17.00 7.76
C ARG A 25 -0.01 16.27 6.43
N SER A 26 -0.61 16.87 5.40
CA SER A 26 -0.54 16.36 4.03
C SER A 26 0.60 17.02 3.24
N PHE A 27 1.23 16.27 2.35
CA PHE A 27 2.35 16.68 1.51
C PHE A 27 2.21 16.10 0.10
N ILE A 28 2.87 16.72 -0.87
CA ILE A 28 3.17 16.07 -2.14
C ILE A 28 4.55 15.42 -2.00
N LEU A 29 4.61 14.10 -2.14
CA LEU A 29 5.84 13.33 -2.21
C LEU A 29 6.18 13.11 -3.69
N ASN A 30 7.28 13.70 -4.16
CA ASN A 30 7.81 13.49 -5.50
C ASN A 30 8.85 12.37 -5.43
N PHE A 31 8.74 11.35 -6.28
CA PHE A 31 9.74 10.32 -6.48
C PHE A 31 10.42 10.49 -7.84
N PHE A 32 11.75 10.48 -7.85
CA PHE A 32 12.55 10.61 -9.07
C PHE A 32 13.19 9.27 -9.41
N THR A 33 12.77 8.68 -10.53
CA THR A 33 13.23 7.34 -10.95
C THR A 33 14.70 7.26 -11.34
N ARG A 34 15.32 8.37 -11.71
CA ARG A 34 16.71 8.37 -12.20
C ARG A 34 17.71 7.99 -11.12
N ASP A 35 17.46 8.40 -9.89
CA ASP A 35 18.38 8.27 -8.75
C ASP A 35 17.69 7.79 -7.48
N SER A 36 16.44 7.31 -7.60
CA SER A 36 15.65 6.80 -6.47
C SER A 36 15.58 7.78 -5.29
N THR A 37 15.50 9.07 -5.61
CA THR A 37 15.39 10.14 -4.60
C THR A 37 13.95 10.58 -4.42
N VAL A 38 13.66 11.15 -3.26
CA VAL A 38 12.38 11.73 -2.91
C VAL A 38 12.51 13.18 -2.50
N GLU A 39 11.46 13.95 -2.77
CA GLU A 39 11.30 15.34 -2.35
C GLU A 39 9.89 15.54 -1.78
N MET A 40 9.78 16.32 -0.71
CA MET A 40 8.49 16.68 -0.12
C MET A 40 8.20 18.16 -0.38
N SER A 41 7.11 18.45 -1.10
CA SER A 41 6.72 19.83 -1.40
C SER A 41 5.65 20.35 -0.42
N ARG A 42 6.03 21.34 0.40
CA ARG A 42 5.16 22.35 1.07
C ARG A 42 6.05 23.43 1.72
N ARG A 43 5.47 24.58 2.12
CA ARG A 43 6.11 25.87 2.53
C ARG A 43 7.51 25.82 3.20
N VAL A 44 7.88 24.77 3.94
CA VAL A 44 9.25 24.50 4.42
C VAL A 44 9.47 22.97 4.51
N PHE A 45 9.73 22.25 3.42
CA PHE A 45 9.88 20.79 3.48
C PHE A 45 11.02 20.24 2.63
N LEU A 46 11.33 18.97 2.94
CA LEU A 46 12.55 18.23 2.62
C LEU A 46 13.10 18.48 1.21
N ARG A 47 14.37 18.92 1.15
CA ARG A 47 15.13 18.93 -0.10
C ARG A 47 15.32 17.49 -0.59
N ARG A 48 15.42 17.34 -1.91
CA ARG A 48 15.67 16.06 -2.58
C ARG A 48 16.73 15.24 -1.84
N THR A 49 16.33 14.06 -1.36
CA THR A 49 17.15 13.16 -0.56
C THR A 49 16.98 11.73 -1.07
N GLU A 50 17.99 10.88 -0.86
CA GLU A 50 17.91 9.46 -1.18
C GLU A 50 16.77 8.77 -0.42
N CYS A 51 16.01 7.93 -1.12
CA CYS A 51 14.93 7.15 -0.54
C CYS A 51 15.46 5.79 -0.08
N VAL A 52 16.15 5.76 1.06
CA VAL A 52 16.71 4.52 1.60
C VAL A 52 15.57 3.58 1.99
N GLY A 53 15.50 2.41 1.36
CA GLY A 53 14.52 1.37 1.69
C GLY A 53 13.12 1.56 1.11
N CYS A 54 12.91 2.51 0.18
CA CYS A 54 11.63 2.68 -0.50
C CYS A 54 11.84 2.85 -2.01
N ALA A 55 11.29 1.92 -2.78
CA ALA A 55 11.28 1.93 -4.23
C ALA A 55 9.94 2.44 -4.77
N LEU A 56 9.88 2.74 -6.07
CA LEU A 56 8.65 3.20 -6.72
C LEU A 56 7.46 2.24 -6.52
N ARG A 57 7.73 0.93 -6.49
CA ARG A 57 6.71 -0.12 -6.26
C ARG A 57 6.05 -0.05 -4.88
N ASP A 58 6.71 0.60 -3.92
CA ASP A 58 6.20 0.73 -2.55
C ASP A 58 5.31 1.98 -2.43
N LEU A 59 5.27 2.84 -3.45
CA LEU A 59 4.49 4.08 -3.49
C LEU A 59 3.12 3.86 -4.13
N PHE A 60 2.26 3.12 -3.45
CA PHE A 60 0.85 2.93 -3.82
C PHE A 60 -0.08 3.41 -2.71
N ALA A 61 -1.29 3.84 -3.07
CA ALA A 61 -2.28 4.30 -2.12
C ALA A 61 -2.48 3.28 -0.98
N GLY A 62 -2.72 3.73 0.25
CA GLY A 62 -2.88 2.89 1.43
C GLY A 62 -1.58 2.33 2.03
N ASN A 63 -0.45 2.33 1.31
CA ASN A 63 0.81 1.90 1.90
C ASN A 63 1.37 2.94 2.87
N VAL A 64 2.16 2.50 3.84
CA VAL A 64 2.93 3.36 4.74
C VAL A 64 4.41 3.16 4.44
N VAL A 65 5.08 4.22 4.01
CA VAL A 65 6.52 4.20 3.70
C VAL A 65 7.30 5.02 4.72
N ALA A 66 8.48 4.55 5.10
CA ALA A 66 9.38 5.28 5.97
C ALA A 66 10.29 6.18 5.13
N VAL A 67 10.25 7.49 5.37
CA VAL A 67 11.16 8.46 4.75
C VAL A 67 11.75 9.33 5.87
N LEU A 68 13.06 9.24 6.09
CA LEU A 68 13.80 9.99 7.12
C LEU A 68 13.11 9.91 8.51
N SER A 69 12.87 8.69 8.97
CA SER A 69 12.22 8.39 10.25
C SER A 69 10.78 8.89 10.39
N ARG A 70 10.12 9.27 9.28
CA ARG A 70 8.70 9.58 9.25
C ARG A 70 7.94 8.49 8.51
N HIS A 71 6.89 7.97 9.14
CA HIS A 71 5.95 7.06 8.51
C HIS A 71 4.90 7.86 7.74
N LEU A 72 5.01 7.84 6.42
CA LEU A 72 4.10 8.54 5.52
C LEU A 72 3.07 7.56 4.99
N ARG A 73 1.79 7.85 5.20
CA ARG A 73 0.72 7.11 4.54
C ARG A 73 0.48 7.71 3.16
N ILE A 74 0.61 6.91 2.11
CA ILE A 74 0.30 7.32 0.75
C ILE A 74 -1.21 7.33 0.58
N LEU A 75 -1.79 8.48 0.28
CA LEU A 75 -3.23 8.64 0.09
C LEU A 75 -3.65 8.36 -1.35
N GLY A 76 -2.77 8.65 -2.31
CA GLY A 76 -3.04 8.45 -3.73
C GLY A 76 -2.05 9.18 -4.62
N TYR A 77 -2.40 9.32 -5.89
CA TYR A 77 -1.61 10.06 -6.87
C TYR A 77 -1.92 11.55 -6.77
N ALA A 78 -0.89 12.40 -6.81
CA ALA A 78 -1.05 13.85 -6.77
C ALA A 78 -1.27 14.47 -8.17
N ASP A 79 -1.07 13.70 -9.24
CA ASP A 79 -1.30 14.16 -10.61
C ASP A 79 -1.82 13.03 -11.54
N ALA A 80 -2.50 13.43 -12.61
CA ALA A 80 -3.14 12.53 -13.56
C ALA A 80 -2.13 11.70 -14.37
N GLN A 81 -0.93 12.23 -14.62
CA GLN A 81 0.12 11.53 -15.36
C GLN A 81 0.64 10.33 -14.56
N THR A 82 0.88 10.53 -13.27
CA THR A 82 1.29 9.50 -12.33
C THR A 82 0.21 8.45 -12.20
N ALA A 83 -1.06 8.88 -12.05
CA ALA A 83 -2.19 7.97 -12.01
C ALA A 83 -2.29 7.11 -13.27
N ALA A 84 -2.22 7.69 -14.46
CA ALA A 84 -2.33 6.95 -15.72
C ALA A 84 -1.22 5.91 -15.89
N PHE A 85 0.00 6.19 -15.41
CA PHE A 85 1.12 5.28 -15.56
C PHE A 85 1.19 4.19 -14.48
N LEU A 86 0.83 4.51 -13.23
CA LEU A 86 0.99 3.61 -12.08
C LEU A 86 -0.29 2.90 -11.67
N ALA A 87 -1.47 3.49 -11.87
CA ALA A 87 -2.73 2.85 -11.47
C ALA A 87 -2.93 1.46 -12.09
N PRO A 88 -2.63 1.22 -13.39
CA PRO A 88 -2.73 -0.13 -13.95
C PRO A 88 -1.71 -1.13 -13.39
N LYS A 89 -0.61 -0.64 -12.79
CA LYS A 89 0.46 -1.46 -12.22
C LYS A 89 0.24 -1.77 -10.75
N HIS A 90 -0.51 -0.94 -10.06
CA HIS A 90 -0.89 -1.11 -8.66
C HIS A 90 -2.27 -1.77 -8.54
N GLU A 91 -2.44 -2.90 -9.22
CA GLU A 91 -3.62 -3.73 -9.05
C GLU A 91 -3.62 -4.36 -7.64
N ARG A 92 -4.80 -4.42 -7.02
CA ARG A 92 -4.99 -5.05 -5.71
C ARG A 92 -5.83 -6.31 -5.85
N THR A 93 -5.31 -7.39 -5.32
CA THR A 93 -5.98 -8.69 -5.29
C THR A 93 -6.07 -9.19 -3.85
N VAL A 94 -7.15 -9.91 -3.55
CA VAL A 94 -7.33 -10.60 -2.27
C VAL A 94 -7.10 -12.09 -2.50
N LEU A 95 -6.28 -12.70 -1.66
CA LEU A 95 -6.14 -14.15 -1.57
C LEU A 95 -6.78 -14.64 -0.27
N VAL A 96 -7.73 -15.58 -0.38
CA VAL A 96 -8.36 -16.23 0.77
C VAL A 96 -7.82 -17.65 0.88
N LEU A 97 -7.19 -17.95 2.02
CA LEU A 97 -6.66 -19.27 2.30
C LEU A 97 -7.59 -20.02 3.26
N ARG A 98 -8.01 -21.22 2.83
CA ARG A 98 -8.76 -22.12 3.70
C ARG A 98 -7.87 -22.67 4.81
N PRO A 99 -8.39 -22.89 6.04
CA PRO A 99 -7.60 -23.39 7.16
C PRO A 99 -6.83 -24.68 6.86
N ALA A 100 -7.42 -25.58 6.07
CA ALA A 100 -6.78 -26.83 5.65
C ALA A 100 -5.43 -26.63 4.92
N ASN A 101 -5.25 -25.47 4.27
CA ASN A 101 -4.04 -25.15 3.49
C ASN A 101 -3.03 -24.32 4.27
N LEU A 102 -3.29 -23.96 5.54
CA LEU A 102 -2.36 -23.15 6.33
C LEU A 102 -0.99 -23.84 6.54
N ARG A 103 -0.97 -25.17 6.54
CA ARG A 103 0.28 -25.94 6.59
C ARG A 103 1.21 -25.69 5.40
N ARG A 104 0.67 -25.17 4.29
CA ARG A 104 1.39 -24.82 3.07
C ARG A 104 1.55 -23.30 2.89
N LEU A 105 1.40 -22.52 3.96
CA LEU A 105 1.49 -21.07 3.89
C LEU A 105 2.84 -20.60 3.32
N GLY A 106 3.94 -21.31 3.62
CA GLY A 106 5.26 -21.03 3.03
C GLY A 106 5.27 -21.14 1.51
N ASP A 107 4.71 -22.22 0.95
CA ASP A 107 4.59 -22.40 -0.51
C ASP A 107 3.78 -21.27 -1.15
N VAL A 108 2.66 -20.90 -0.51
CA VAL A 108 1.79 -19.82 -0.99
C VAL A 108 2.54 -18.50 -0.98
N TRP A 109 3.28 -18.22 0.09
CA TRP A 109 4.06 -17.00 0.22
C TRP A 109 5.14 -16.91 -0.87
N ALA A 110 5.89 -18.00 -1.07
CA ALA A 110 6.89 -18.10 -2.13
C ALA A 110 6.27 -17.90 -3.53
N ALA A 111 5.07 -18.44 -3.78
CA ALA A 111 4.37 -18.24 -5.05
C ALA A 111 3.94 -16.78 -5.26
N VAL A 112 3.50 -16.09 -4.20
CA VAL A 112 3.15 -14.66 -4.26
C VAL A 112 4.38 -13.81 -4.56
N GLU A 113 5.51 -14.08 -3.89
CA GLU A 113 6.78 -13.39 -4.14
C GLU A 113 7.30 -13.66 -5.56
N ALA A 114 7.24 -14.91 -6.03
CA ALA A 114 7.66 -15.30 -7.37
C ALA A 114 6.81 -14.63 -8.48
N ALA A 115 5.54 -14.34 -8.20
CA ALA A 115 4.67 -13.58 -9.10
C ALA A 115 4.97 -12.07 -9.11
N GLY A 116 5.90 -11.59 -8.27
CA GLY A 116 6.23 -10.18 -8.13
C GLY A 116 5.16 -9.38 -7.40
N ALA A 117 4.26 -10.05 -6.67
CA ALA A 117 3.22 -9.40 -5.88
C ALA A 117 3.70 -9.12 -4.45
N THR A 118 3.25 -8.01 -3.87
CA THR A 118 3.57 -7.61 -2.51
C THR A 118 2.35 -7.85 -1.60
N VAL A 119 2.52 -8.61 -0.52
CA VAL A 119 1.50 -8.76 0.51
C VAL A 119 1.39 -7.46 1.30
N CYS A 120 0.29 -6.71 1.10
CA CYS A 120 0.08 -5.42 1.74
C CYS A 120 -0.59 -5.54 3.13
N LYS A 121 -1.48 -6.54 3.28
CA LYS A 121 -2.21 -6.82 4.52
C LYS A 121 -2.54 -8.30 4.57
N SER A 122 -2.38 -8.92 5.73
CA SER A 122 -2.80 -10.29 5.98
C SER A 122 -3.49 -10.36 7.35
N VAL A 123 -4.59 -11.09 7.41
CA VAL A 123 -5.39 -11.29 8.63
C VAL A 123 -5.89 -12.73 8.66
N MET A 124 -6.00 -13.29 9.86
CA MET A 124 -6.65 -14.58 10.09
C MET A 124 -7.99 -14.32 10.76
N LEU A 125 -9.07 -14.80 10.15
CA LEU A 125 -10.43 -14.52 10.58
C LEU A 125 -11.20 -15.83 10.77
N GLN A 126 -12.07 -15.85 11.79
CA GLN A 126 -13.12 -16.85 11.91
C GLN A 126 -14.32 -16.37 11.10
N LEU A 127 -14.68 -17.12 10.06
CA LEU A 127 -15.76 -16.75 9.16
C LEU A 127 -17.03 -17.52 9.50
N THR A 128 -18.17 -16.84 9.51
CA THR A 128 -19.46 -17.51 9.62
C THR A 128 -19.83 -18.19 8.29
N PRO A 129 -20.77 -19.15 8.28
CA PRO A 129 -21.27 -19.73 7.02
C PRO A 129 -21.80 -18.67 6.03
N HIS A 130 -22.36 -17.57 6.54
CA HIS A 130 -22.82 -16.45 5.73
C HIS A 130 -21.66 -15.72 5.03
N ASP A 131 -20.57 -15.47 5.76
CA ASP A 131 -19.36 -14.83 5.22
C ASP A 131 -18.72 -15.67 4.12
N VAL A 132 -18.65 -16.99 4.33
CA VAL A 132 -18.13 -17.93 3.33
C VAL A 132 -19.00 -17.89 2.06
N LYS A 133 -20.33 -17.84 2.21
CA LYS A 133 -21.25 -17.75 1.07
C LYS A 133 -20.97 -16.48 0.26
N LEU A 134 -20.81 -15.33 0.90
CA LEU A 134 -20.49 -14.05 0.24
C LEU A 134 -19.12 -14.07 -0.45
N LEU A 135 -18.10 -14.67 0.17
CA LEU A 135 -16.78 -14.81 -0.45
C LEU A 135 -16.77 -15.79 -1.64
N SER A 136 -17.66 -16.77 -1.63
CA SER A 136 -17.85 -17.73 -2.73
C SER A 136 -18.85 -17.29 -3.79
N ALA A 137 -19.48 -16.12 -3.60
CA ALA A 137 -20.46 -15.57 -4.53
C ALA A 137 -19.77 -14.97 -5.77
N ASN A 138 -20.40 -13.99 -6.42
CA ASN A 138 -19.79 -13.35 -7.58
C ASN A 138 -18.48 -12.61 -7.20
N PRO A 139 -17.55 -12.41 -8.15
CA PRO A 139 -16.26 -11.78 -7.86
C PRO A 139 -16.35 -10.35 -7.31
N GLN A 140 -17.41 -9.60 -7.60
CA GLN A 140 -17.60 -8.23 -7.12
C GLN A 140 -17.98 -8.20 -5.64
N GLU A 141 -18.93 -9.04 -5.24
CA GLU A 141 -19.35 -9.23 -3.84
C GLU A 141 -18.20 -9.79 -3.00
N ALA A 142 -17.53 -10.83 -3.51
CA ALA A 142 -16.37 -11.41 -2.82
C ALA A 142 -15.29 -10.35 -2.56
N ARG A 143 -15.02 -9.48 -3.53
CA ARG A 143 -14.07 -8.36 -3.38
C ARG A 143 -14.55 -7.33 -2.37
N HIS A 144 -15.83 -6.96 -2.39
CA HIS A 144 -16.39 -6.00 -1.44
C HIS A 144 -16.33 -6.54 -0.01
N THR A 145 -16.80 -7.77 0.21
CA THR A 145 -16.77 -8.46 1.50
C THR A 145 -15.36 -8.62 2.02
N ALA A 146 -14.43 -9.09 1.18
CA ALA A 146 -13.03 -9.24 1.59
C ALA A 146 -12.36 -7.90 1.92
N LYS A 147 -12.66 -6.83 1.17
CA LYS A 147 -12.15 -5.49 1.49
C LYS A 147 -12.65 -5.04 2.85
N SER A 148 -13.96 -5.16 3.11
CA SER A 148 -14.54 -4.79 4.40
C SER A 148 -13.93 -5.59 5.55
N MET A 149 -13.68 -6.90 5.35
CA MET A 149 -12.99 -7.75 6.33
C MET A 149 -11.53 -7.35 6.55
N LEU A 150 -10.81 -6.99 5.49
CA LEU A 150 -9.44 -6.51 5.59
C LEU A 150 -9.36 -5.14 6.26
N ASP A 151 -10.36 -4.27 6.09
CA ASP A 151 -10.40 -2.94 6.67
C ASP A 151 -10.84 -2.94 8.15
N LEU A 152 -11.15 -4.09 8.75
CA LEU A 152 -11.39 -4.25 10.19
C LEU A 152 -10.09 -3.98 10.97
N GLU A 153 -9.83 -2.72 11.29
CA GLU A 153 -8.83 -2.36 12.28
C GLU A 153 -9.33 -2.72 13.69
N GLY A 154 -8.57 -3.52 14.43
CA GLY A 154 -8.61 -3.49 15.90
C GLY A 154 -9.72 -4.26 16.63
N GLN A 155 -10.52 -5.10 15.98
CA GLN A 155 -11.34 -6.09 16.71
C GLN A 155 -10.70 -7.46 16.63
N ALA A 156 -9.85 -7.78 17.62
CA ALA A 156 -9.72 -9.16 18.06
C ALA A 156 -11.12 -9.63 18.45
N VAL A 157 -11.79 -10.34 17.54
CA VAL A 157 -13.04 -11.02 17.85
C VAL A 157 -12.67 -12.24 18.69
N SER A 158 -12.35 -12.00 19.97
CA SER A 158 -12.53 -12.99 21.01
C SER A 158 -14.03 -13.17 21.16
N ARG A 159 -14.60 -14.10 20.41
CA ARG A 159 -15.86 -14.74 20.78
C ARG A 159 -15.46 -16.00 21.53
N GLU A 160 -15.38 -15.87 22.86
CA GLU A 160 -15.37 -17.02 23.76
C GLU A 160 -16.67 -17.79 23.62
N GLY A 161 -16.54 -19.13 23.61
CA GLY A 161 -17.52 -20.11 24.11
C GLY A 161 -18.92 -20.09 23.54
#